data_AF-A0AB38U619-F1
#
_entry.id   AF-A0AB38U619-F1
#
_cell.length_a   1.000
_cell.length_b   1.000
_cell.length_c   1.000
_cell.angle_alpha   90.00
_cell.angle_beta   90.00
_cell.angle_gamma   90.00
#
_symmetry.space_group_name_H-M   'P 1'
#
loop_
_entity.id
_entity.type
_entity.pdbx_description
1 polymer ?
#
loop_
_entity_poly.entity_id
_entity_poly.type
_entity_poly.pdbx_seq_one_letter_code
_entity_poly.pdbx_strand_id
1 'polypeptide(L)'
;MMPVEVLYSNHCYSRKPRRDINEKIPDGHLIMDGSTERMFCPRRYQLSRSLPRIIEALVRSDQQIWSITGGNYVKIDTVEESADGVASPVTYYVLMRIWKEAKPNQQKHIKVRVETAYPEDILFDPVRRKKAFNFRILLREIWDPRA
;
A
#
# COMPACT_ATOMS: atom_id res chain seq x y z
N MET A 1 15.69 -1.75 -19.83
CA MET A 1 15.06 -1.09 -18.66
C MET A 1 13.69 -1.73 -18.43
N MET A 2 13.33 -2.06 -17.19
CA MET A 2 12.02 -2.64 -16.83
C MET A 2 11.09 -1.50 -16.38
N PRO A 3 10.14 -1.04 -17.21
CA PRO A 3 9.25 0.06 -16.82
C PRO A 3 8.30 -0.40 -15.70
N VAL A 4 8.07 0.46 -14.72
CA VAL A 4 7.17 0.20 -13.59
C VAL A 4 6.15 1.33 -13.50
N GLU A 5 4.87 0.97 -13.55
CA GLU A 5 3.74 1.85 -13.27
C GLU A 5 3.22 1.58 -11.85
N VAL A 6 2.98 2.64 -11.09
CA VAL A 6 2.46 2.54 -9.72
C VAL A 6 1.09 3.20 -9.62
N LEU A 7 0.13 2.47 -9.05
CA LEU A 7 -1.26 2.91 -8.87
C LEU A 7 -1.61 2.89 -7.38
N TYR A 8 -2.38 3.88 -6.92
CA TYR A 8 -2.81 4.00 -5.53
C TYR A 8 -4.33 3.91 -5.42
N SER A 9 -4.80 3.01 -4.56
CA SER A 9 -6.22 2.90 -4.20
C SER A 9 -6.67 4.04 -3.27
N ASN A 10 -7.96 4.38 -3.30
CA ASN A 10 -8.56 5.29 -2.33
C ASN A 10 -8.46 4.80 -0.87
N HIS A 11 -8.19 3.51 -0.62
CA HIS A 11 -7.96 2.98 0.73
C HIS A 11 -6.68 3.53 1.38
N CYS A 12 -5.76 4.10 0.60
CA CYS A 12 -4.54 4.71 1.12
C CYS A 12 -4.82 5.97 1.93
N TYR A 13 -5.95 6.65 1.69
CA TYR A 13 -6.35 7.88 2.40
C TYR A 13 -7.73 7.79 3.06
N SER A 14 -8.38 6.62 3.01
CA SER A 14 -9.71 6.39 3.56
C SER A 14 -9.82 5.09 4.36
N ARG A 15 -10.78 5.04 5.27
CA ARG A 15 -11.08 3.86 6.08
C ARG A 15 -12.58 3.58 6.12
N LYS A 16 -12.96 2.38 6.54
CA LYS A 16 -14.36 2.10 6.87
C LYS A 16 -14.72 2.79 8.19
N PRO A 17 -15.96 3.26 8.35
CA PRO A 17 -16.47 3.67 9.65
C PRO A 17 -16.43 2.50 10.64
N ARG A 18 -16.14 2.80 11.90
CA ARG A 18 -16.12 1.83 13.00
C ARG A 18 -17.54 1.37 13.32
N ARG A 19 -17.82 0.10 13.04
CA ARG A 19 -19.15 -0.51 13.26
C ARG A 19 -19.46 -0.76 14.73
N ASP A 20 -18.43 -1.04 15.53
CA ASP A 20 -18.53 -1.32 16.97
C ASP A 20 -19.11 -0.14 17.77
N ILE A 21 -18.89 1.08 17.30
CA ILE A 21 -19.41 2.31 17.93
C ILE A 21 -20.45 3.04 17.06
N ASN A 22 -20.93 2.42 15.98
CA ASN A 22 -21.82 3.04 15.00
C ASN A 22 -21.33 4.42 14.52
N GLU A 23 -20.04 4.51 14.19
CA GLU A 23 -19.41 5.75 13.75
C GLU A 23 -20.08 6.27 12.48
N LYS A 24 -20.54 7.53 12.52
CA LYS A 24 -21.11 8.21 11.37
C LYS A 24 -20.01 8.83 10.52
N ILE A 25 -20.22 8.84 9.21
CA ILE A 25 -19.35 9.56 8.27
C ILE A 25 -19.65 11.06 8.43
N PRO A 26 -18.66 11.90 8.78
CA PRO A 26 -18.87 13.34 8.85
C PRO A 26 -19.17 13.93 7.47
N ASP A 27 -19.91 15.04 7.44
CA ASP A 27 -20.23 15.73 6.19
C ASP A 27 -18.96 16.09 5.41
N GLY A 28 -19.02 15.91 4.09
CA GLY A 28 -17.88 16.12 3.18
C GLY A 28 -16.77 15.06 3.26
N HIS A 29 -16.87 14.06 4.14
CA HIS A 29 -15.85 13.00 4.28
C HIS A 29 -16.21 11.70 3.57
N LEU A 30 -17.40 11.58 2.97
CA LEU A 30 -17.83 10.39 2.23
C LEU A 30 -16.96 10.16 1.00
N ILE A 31 -16.40 8.96 0.90
CA ILE A 31 -15.66 8.47 -0.26
C ILE A 31 -16.32 7.18 -0.71
N MET A 32 -16.73 7.12 -1.97
CA MET A 32 -17.26 5.90 -2.57
C MET A 32 -16.14 5.01 -3.09
N ASP A 33 -16.22 3.72 -2.75
CA ASP A 33 -15.36 2.66 -3.27
C ASP A 33 -16.25 1.57 -3.91
N GLY A 34 -16.63 1.80 -5.17
CA GLY A 34 -17.71 1.05 -5.80
C GLY A 34 -19.03 1.27 -5.05
N SER A 35 -19.63 0.18 -4.55
CA SER A 35 -20.84 0.22 -3.70
C SER A 35 -20.55 0.35 -2.20
N THR A 36 -19.28 0.40 -1.80
CA THR A 36 -18.89 0.48 -0.38
C THR A 36 -18.60 1.92 0.03
N GLU A 37 -19.20 2.35 1.13
CA GLU A 37 -18.90 3.64 1.75
C GLU A 37 -17.61 3.58 2.57
N ARG A 38 -16.80 4.63 2.42
CA ARG A 38 -15.60 4.88 3.20
C ARG A 38 -15.62 6.33 3.68
N MET A 39 -14.83 6.61 4.71
CA MET A 39 -14.61 7.97 5.19
C MET A 39 -13.17 8.40 4.98
N PHE A 40 -12.99 9.66 4.60
CA PHE A 40 -11.68 10.31 4.55
C PHE A 40 -11.01 10.22 5.92
N CYS A 41 -9.73 9.88 5.91
CA CYS A 41 -8.93 9.74 7.12
C CYS A 41 -7.69 10.64 7.00
N PRO A 42 -7.67 11.80 7.69
CA PRO A 42 -6.56 12.75 7.59
C PRO A 42 -5.19 12.13 7.88
N ARG A 43 -5.14 11.25 8.89
CA ARG A 43 -3.92 10.52 9.26
C ARG A 43 -3.41 9.62 8.14
N ARG A 44 -4.30 8.80 7.54
CA ARG A 44 -3.95 7.96 6.39
C ARG A 44 -3.52 8.82 5.20
N TYR A 45 -4.22 9.92 4.93
CA TYR A 45 -3.86 10.84 3.87
C TYR A 45 -2.45 11.40 4.05
N GLN A 46 -2.12 11.89 5.25
CA GLN A 46 -0.79 12.42 5.55
C GLN A 46 0.30 11.36 5.35
N LEU A 47 0.13 10.16 5.90
CA LEU A 47 1.07 9.06 5.72
C LEU A 47 1.18 8.63 4.24
N SER A 48 0.07 8.63 3.50
CA SER A 48 0.03 8.20 2.10
C SER A 48 0.92 9.03 1.18
N ARG A 49 1.23 10.27 1.55
CA ARG A 49 2.15 11.14 0.79
C ARG A 49 3.57 10.60 0.72
N SER A 50 3.95 9.74 1.67
CA SER A 50 5.26 9.06 1.65
C SER A 50 5.30 7.84 0.73
N LEU A 51 4.14 7.31 0.28
CA LEU A 51 4.07 6.07 -0.48
C LEU A 51 4.91 6.07 -1.76
N PRO A 52 4.94 7.12 -2.60
CA PRO A 52 5.82 7.15 -3.77
C PRO A 52 7.28 6.92 -3.42
N ARG A 53 7.79 7.64 -2.40
CA ARG A 53 9.17 7.49 -1.92
C ARG A 53 9.42 6.11 -1.31
N ILE A 54 8.46 5.54 -0.58
CA ILE A 54 8.56 4.18 -0.04
C ILE A 54 8.70 3.18 -1.18
N ILE A 55 7.85 3.24 -2.20
CA ILE A 55 7.90 2.30 -3.34
C ILE A 55 9.21 2.44 -4.10
N GLU A 56 9.69 3.66 -4.35
CA GLU A 56 11.01 3.90 -4.96
C GLU A 56 12.16 3.30 -4.14
N ALA A 57 12.12 3.45 -2.81
CA ALA A 57 13.12 2.88 -1.92
C ALA A 57 13.10 1.34 -1.94
N LEU A 58 11.92 0.72 -2.00
CA LEU A 58 11.79 -0.73 -2.13
C LEU A 58 12.41 -1.26 -3.43
N VAL A 59 12.28 -0.54 -4.55
CA VAL A 59 12.93 -0.91 -5.82
C VAL A 59 14.46 -0.87 -5.72
N ARG A 60 15.00 0.04 -4.89
CA ARG A 60 16.44 0.31 -4.77
C ARG A 60 17.11 -0.41 -3.60
N SER A 61 16.35 -1.08 -2.74
CA SER A 61 16.87 -1.71 -1.52
C SER A 61 16.74 -3.22 -1.56
N ASP A 62 17.43 -3.88 -0.63
CA ASP A 62 17.27 -5.32 -0.38
C ASP A 62 16.19 -5.64 0.66
N GLN A 63 15.28 -4.68 0.89
CA GLN A 63 14.21 -4.84 1.85
C GLN A 63 13.30 -6.00 1.49
N GLN A 64 12.97 -6.81 2.49
CA GLN A 64 12.09 -7.95 2.34
C GLN A 64 10.63 -7.53 2.34
N ILE A 65 9.87 -8.11 1.42
CA ILE A 65 8.41 -8.10 1.36
C ILE A 65 7.87 -9.51 1.60
N TRP A 66 6.68 -9.64 2.14
CA TRP A 66 6.04 -10.92 2.38
C TRP A 66 4.86 -11.13 1.44
N SER A 67 4.74 -12.34 0.88
CA SER A 67 3.53 -12.72 0.15
C SER A 67 2.40 -13.07 1.12
N ILE A 68 1.19 -12.70 0.75
CA ILE A 68 -0.03 -12.87 1.56
C ILE A 68 -1.14 -13.44 0.68
N THR A 69 -2.19 -14.02 1.27
CA THR A 69 -3.35 -14.45 0.48
C THR A 69 -3.98 -13.22 -0.17
N GLY A 70 -3.96 -13.16 -1.51
CA GLY A 70 -4.52 -12.04 -2.27
C GLY A 70 -3.55 -10.91 -2.64
N GLY A 71 -2.24 -11.03 -2.36
CA GLY A 71 -1.26 -10.02 -2.78
C GLY A 71 0.12 -10.14 -2.14
N ASN A 72 0.81 -9.02 -2.07
CA ASN A 72 2.08 -8.83 -1.38
C ASN A 72 1.94 -7.74 -0.32
N TYR A 73 2.81 -7.78 0.68
CA TYR A 73 2.73 -6.92 1.85
C TYR A 73 4.13 -6.55 2.32
N VAL A 74 4.29 -5.32 2.81
CA VAL A 74 5.51 -4.86 3.46
C VAL A 74 5.17 -4.07 4.72
N LYS A 75 6.00 -4.28 5.75
CA LYS A 75 6.04 -3.48 6.97
C LYS A 75 7.15 -2.45 6.80
N ILE A 76 6.79 -1.18 6.90
CA ILE A 76 7.71 -0.05 6.85
C ILE A 76 7.68 0.61 8.22
N ASP A 77 8.85 0.73 8.85
CA ASP A 77 8.96 1.60 10.01
C ASP A 77 9.25 3.01 9.48
N THR A 78 8.35 3.95 9.78
CA THR A 78 8.41 5.36 9.36
C THR A 78 8.23 6.27 10.58
N VAL A 79 8.33 7.57 10.37
CA VAL A 79 7.92 8.57 11.35
C VAL A 79 6.67 9.29 10.87
N GLU A 80 5.80 9.62 11.81
CA GLU A 80 4.70 10.56 11.65
C GLU A 80 5.07 11.84 12.39
N GLU A 81 5.01 12.97 11.70
CA GLU A 81 5.22 14.29 12.31
C GLU A 81 3.87 14.86 12.69
N SER A 82 3.69 15.14 13.99
CA SER A 82 2.49 15.80 14.49
C SER A 82 2.51 17.30 14.21
N ALA A 83 1.36 17.96 14.43
CA ALA A 83 1.20 19.39 14.12
C ALA A 83 2.12 20.32 14.93
N ASP A 84 2.65 19.85 16.05
CA ASP A 84 3.63 20.50 16.91
C ASP A 84 5.10 20.19 16.52
N GLY A 85 5.32 19.49 15.40
CA GLY A 85 6.64 19.16 14.87
C GLY A 85 7.33 17.97 15.57
N VAL A 86 6.62 17.24 16.43
CA VAL A 86 7.17 16.06 17.10
C VAL A 86 7.11 14.85 16.16
N ALA A 87 8.28 14.29 15.84
CA ALA A 87 8.38 13.05 15.07
C ALA A 87 8.18 11.84 16.00
N SER A 88 7.14 11.06 15.75
CA SER A 88 6.85 9.81 16.48
C SER A 88 7.03 8.61 15.55
N PRO A 89 7.64 7.50 16.01
CA PRO A 89 7.74 6.29 15.22
C PRO A 89 6.34 5.73 14.94
N VAL A 90 6.11 5.31 13.69
CA VAL A 90 4.88 4.66 13.23
C VAL A 90 5.27 3.46 12.39
N THR A 91 4.74 2.29 12.74
CA THR A 91 4.71 1.16 11.83
C THR A 91 3.64 1.41 10.77
N TYR A 92 4.03 1.48 9.51
CA TYR A 92 3.15 1.65 8.36
C TYR A 92 3.12 0.38 7.52
N TYR A 93 1.92 -0.20 7.39
CA TYR A 93 1.67 -1.39 6.62
C TYR A 93 1.22 -1.03 5.21
N VAL A 94 1.89 -1.57 4.19
CA VAL A 94 1.56 -1.34 2.78
C VAL A 94 1.24 -2.66 2.11
N LEU A 95 0.02 -2.78 1.61
CA LEU A 95 -0.46 -3.95 0.87
C LEU A 95 -0.54 -3.60 -0.61
N MET A 96 0.00 -4.46 -1.45
CA MET A 96 0.10 -4.21 -2.88
C MET A 96 -0.06 -5.48 -3.72
N ARG A 97 -0.57 -5.30 -4.93
CA ARG A 97 -0.55 -6.33 -5.98
C ARG A 97 0.44 -5.93 -7.05
N ILE A 98 1.16 -6.92 -7.56
CA ILE A 98 2.22 -6.74 -8.55
C ILE A 98 1.99 -7.74 -9.67
N TRP A 99 1.97 -7.28 -10.91
CA TRP A 99 1.82 -8.13 -12.08
C TRP A 99 2.47 -7.51 -13.31
N LYS A 100 2.75 -8.33 -14.32
CA LYS A 100 3.23 -7.87 -15.62
C LYS A 100 2.04 -7.55 -16.51
N GLU A 101 2.05 -6.37 -17.12
CA GLU A 101 1.12 -5.98 -18.17
C GLU A 101 1.82 -6.13 -19.53
N ALA A 102 1.26 -6.95 -20.41
CA ALA A 102 1.85 -7.27 -21.71
C ALA A 102 0.78 -7.38 -22.80
N LYS A 103 0.05 -6.28 -23.03
CA LYS A 103 -0.97 -6.19 -24.08
C LYS A 103 -0.32 -6.10 -25.48
N PRO A 104 -0.95 -6.67 -26.52
CA PRO A 104 -0.51 -6.48 -27.90
C PRO A 104 -0.40 -4.99 -28.25
N ASN A 105 0.65 -4.60 -28.97
CA ASN A 105 0.91 -3.22 -29.41
C ASN A 105 1.09 -2.19 -28.28
N GLN A 106 1.36 -2.62 -27.04
CA GLN A 106 1.72 -1.74 -25.93
C GLN A 106 3.09 -2.10 -25.36
N GLN A 107 3.78 -1.10 -24.81
CA GLN A 107 5.03 -1.34 -24.11
C GLN A 107 4.76 -2.19 -22.85
N LYS A 108 5.47 -3.32 -22.74
CA LYS A 108 5.43 -4.17 -21.55
C LYS A 108 5.93 -3.40 -20.34
N HIS A 109 5.25 -3.52 -19.22
CA HIS A 109 5.62 -2.89 -17.95
C HIS A 109 5.15 -3.74 -16.77
N ILE A 110 5.73 -3.51 -15.60
CA ILE A 110 5.22 -4.03 -14.33
C ILE A 110 4.21 -3.03 -13.77
N LYS A 111 3.05 -3.51 -13.32
CA LYS A 111 2.11 -2.72 -12.52
C LYS A 111 2.24 -3.07 -11.05
N VAL A 112 2.37 -2.05 -10.22
CA VAL A 112 2.30 -2.13 -8.76
C VAL A 112 1.08 -1.34 -8.31
N ARG A 113 0.04 -2.01 -7.84
CA ARG A 113 -1.13 -1.36 -7.24
C ARG A 113 -1.04 -1.44 -5.73
N VAL A 114 -0.89 -0.31 -5.06
CA VAL A 114 -1.05 -0.21 -3.61
C VAL A 114 -2.54 -0.27 -3.30
N GLU A 115 -2.98 -1.41 -2.75
CA GLU A 115 -4.38 -1.68 -2.48
C GLU A 115 -4.86 -0.97 -1.21
N THR A 116 -4.01 -0.89 -0.20
CA THR A 116 -4.26 -0.16 1.04
C THR A 116 -2.94 0.08 1.77
N ALA A 117 -2.89 1.17 2.55
CA ALA A 117 -1.79 1.43 3.45
C ALA A 117 -2.31 2.06 4.76
N TYR A 118 -1.78 1.61 5.91
CA TYR A 118 -2.33 1.99 7.21
C TYR A 118 -1.33 1.87 8.37
N PRO A 119 -1.43 2.75 9.39
CA PRO A 119 -0.64 2.62 10.61
C PRO A 119 -1.14 1.47 11.50
N GLU A 120 -0.27 0.94 12.37
CA GLU A 120 -0.49 -0.28 13.15
C GLU A 120 -1.67 -0.29 14.12
N ASP A 121 -2.11 0.88 14.57
CA ASP A 121 -3.25 1.05 15.46
C ASP A 121 -4.60 0.80 14.77
N ILE A 122 -4.60 0.67 13.44
CA ILE A 122 -5.78 0.24 12.70
C ILE A 122 -5.77 -1.28 12.59
N LEU A 123 -6.54 -1.92 13.48
CA LEU A 123 -6.78 -3.36 13.50
C LEU A 123 -7.20 -3.85 12.11
N PHE A 124 -6.28 -4.51 11.43
CA PHE A 124 -6.58 -5.42 10.34
C PHE A 124 -6.26 -6.81 10.86
N ASP A 125 -6.99 -7.82 10.39
CA ASP A 125 -6.69 -9.21 10.73
C ASP A 125 -5.19 -9.47 10.55
N PRO A 126 -4.53 -10.14 11.50
CA PRO A 126 -3.10 -10.42 11.41
C PRO A 126 -2.84 -11.09 10.06
N VAL A 127 -2.11 -10.38 9.21
CA VAL A 127 -1.88 -10.82 7.84
C VAL A 127 -1.07 -12.10 7.91
N ARG A 128 -1.63 -13.22 7.45
CA ARG A 128 -0.91 -14.50 7.40
C ARG A 128 0.22 -14.40 6.38
N ARG A 129 1.42 -14.11 6.87
CA ARG A 129 2.66 -14.02 6.09
C ARG A 129 3.07 -15.42 5.65
N LYS A 130 3.42 -15.56 4.37
CA LYS A 130 4.01 -16.80 3.85
C LYS A 130 5.54 -16.64 3.79
N LYS A 131 6.10 -16.55 2.59
CA LYS A 131 7.53 -16.42 2.32
C LYS A 131 7.92 -14.95 2.18
N ALA A 132 9.11 -14.61 2.68
CA ALA A 132 9.75 -13.32 2.48
C ALA A 132 10.58 -13.34 1.19
N PHE A 133 10.58 -12.23 0.45
CA PHE A 133 11.32 -12.07 -0.80
C PHE A 133 11.88 -10.66 -0.90
N ASN A 134 13.02 -10.50 -1.56
CA ASN A 134 13.53 -9.19 -1.93
C ASN A 134 12.63 -8.59 -3.04
N PHE A 135 12.19 -7.34 -2.86
CA PHE A 135 11.26 -6.69 -3.79
C PHE A 135 11.80 -6.66 -5.23
N ARG A 136 13.08 -6.34 -5.40
CA ARG A 136 13.73 -6.30 -6.71
C ARG A 136 13.79 -7.67 -7.38
N ILE A 137 14.03 -8.73 -6.61
CA ILE A 137 14.02 -10.10 -7.13
C ILE A 137 12.61 -10.48 -7.59
N LEU A 138 11.58 -10.16 -6.79
CA LEU A 138 10.20 -10.41 -7.18
C LEU A 138 9.83 -9.69 -8.48
N LEU A 139 10.22 -8.43 -8.65
CA LEU A 139 9.96 -7.70 -9.89
C LEU A 139 10.63 -8.37 -11.09
N ARG A 140 11.87 -8.85 -10.92
CA ARG A 140 12.58 -9.61 -11.97
C ARG A 140 11.87 -10.91 -12.31
N GLU A 141 11.45 -11.70 -11.32
CA GLU A 141 10.72 -12.96 -11.52
C GLU A 141 9.39 -12.73 -12.24
N ILE A 142 8.65 -11.66 -11.90
CA ILE A 142 7.40 -11.31 -12.59
C ILE A 142 7.68 -10.83 -14.03
N TRP A 143 8.78 -10.11 -14.24
CA TRP A 143 9.18 -9.64 -15.56
C TRP A 143 9.60 -10.78 -16.48
N ASP A 144 10.39 -11.72 -15.98
CA ASP A 144 10.90 -12.87 -16.70
C ASP A 144 10.92 -14.13 -15.80
N PRO A 145 9.82 -14.92 -15.81
CA PRO A 145 9.67 -16.09 -14.94
C PRO A 145 10.65 -17.25 -15.21
N ARG A 146 11.59 -17.10 -16.15
CA ARG A 146 12.56 -18.12 -16.57
C ARG A 146 14.02 -17.72 -16.34
N ALA A 147 14.25 -16.60 -15.66
CA ALA A 147 15.58 -15.98 -15.48
C ALA A 147 16.25 -16.30 -14.14
#